data_AF-A0A849Z3I3-F1
#
_entry.id   AF-A0A849Z3I3-F1
#
_cell.length_a   1.000
_cell.length_b   1.000
_cell.length_c   1.000
_cell.angle_alpha   90.00
_cell.angle_beta   90.00
_cell.angle_gamma   90.00
#
_symmetry.space_group_name_H-M   'P 1'
#
loop_
_entity.id
_entity.type
_entity.pdbx_description
1 polymer ?
#
loop_
_entity_poly.entity_id
_entity_poly.type
_entity_poly.pdbx_seq_one_letter_code
_entity_poly.pdbx_strand_id
1 'polypeptide(L)'
;MNALSKFVAAIALALPLTALAFSPATASGDTGDANADDDMTLIAPIAPPANDEPASSIDDAQKAAWEKQLRAARTKQIAQLKAYRERGEFAMNIQGRGLAFVWRDDAGRLCAMAHLVNASGRTDLVDRVAKEDNDLQLASVTEGDLYEWMLHSGLTKEEIQLIQEPAFEIPNNDSAARLREWETNRKREHLASVVERLEMTTDASIATAVDRLAAHADSKPGW
;
A
#
# COMPACT_ATOMS: atom_id res chain seq x y z
N MET A 1 40.37 -8.83 -4.66
CA MET A 1 40.67 -8.00 -5.85
C MET A 1 40.30 -6.56 -5.53
N ASN A 2 41.28 -5.67 -5.67
CA ASN A 2 41.22 -4.19 -5.77
C ASN A 2 39.92 -3.67 -6.41
N ALA A 3 39.44 -2.44 -6.23
CA ALA A 3 39.71 -1.24 -5.43
C ALA A 3 38.54 -0.28 -5.76
N LEU A 4 38.11 0.64 -4.87
CA LEU A 4 38.15 2.12 -5.01
C LEU A 4 36.81 2.64 -4.45
N SER A 5 36.79 3.47 -3.39
CA SER A 5 36.87 4.96 -3.43
C SER A 5 35.48 5.61 -3.48
N LYS A 6 35.07 6.64 -2.72
CA LYS A 6 35.62 7.53 -1.69
C LYS A 6 34.44 8.40 -1.16
N PHE A 7 34.54 8.86 0.09
CA PHE A 7 34.15 10.17 0.66
C PHE A 7 32.88 10.92 0.19
N VAL A 8 32.04 11.37 1.15
CA VAL A 8 31.94 12.80 1.56
C VAL A 8 31.61 12.88 3.07
N ALA A 9 32.25 13.84 3.74
CA ALA A 9 32.20 14.14 5.16
C ALA A 9 31.07 15.12 5.55
N ALA A 10 30.78 15.07 6.85
CA ALA A 10 30.04 16.00 7.71
C ALA A 10 29.84 17.46 7.24
N ILE A 11 28.62 17.96 7.42
CA ILE A 11 28.35 19.37 7.74
C ILE A 11 27.43 19.40 8.97
N ALA A 12 27.99 19.84 10.09
CA ALA A 12 27.24 20.39 11.22
C ALA A 12 27.09 21.89 10.99
N LEU A 13 25.87 22.42 11.07
CA LEU A 13 25.67 23.86 11.24
C LEU A 13 24.54 24.12 12.23
N ALA A 14 24.85 25.00 13.17
CA ALA A 14 24.01 25.43 14.27
C ALA A 14 22.95 26.46 13.85
N LEU A 15 21.90 26.53 14.68
CA LEU A 15 20.70 27.39 14.65
C LEU A 15 20.97 28.90 14.48
N PRO A 16 19.93 29.70 14.16
CA PRO A 16 19.27 30.42 15.25
C PRO A 16 17.73 30.49 15.18
N LEU A 17 17.17 30.68 16.38
CA LEU A 17 15.83 31.20 16.71
C LEU A 17 15.54 32.50 15.93
N THR A 18 14.35 32.62 15.35
CA THR A 18 13.80 33.92 14.92
C THR A 18 12.36 34.08 15.40
N ALA A 19 12.09 35.25 15.95
CA ALA A 19 10.91 35.64 16.69
C ALA A 19 9.66 35.89 15.82
N LEU A 20 8.51 35.82 16.51
CA LEU A 20 7.17 36.25 16.09
C LEU A 20 7.15 37.68 15.53
N ALA A 21 6.37 37.87 14.46
CA ALA A 21 5.75 39.15 14.14
C ALA A 21 4.27 38.91 13.79
N PHE A 22 3.41 39.42 14.66
CA PHE A 22 1.97 39.58 14.47
C PHE A 22 1.76 40.89 13.67
N SER A 23 0.88 40.89 12.68
CA SER A 23 0.28 42.13 12.18
C SER A 23 -1.12 41.85 11.62
N PRO A 24 -2.16 42.55 12.11
CA PRO A 24 -3.49 42.55 11.52
C PRO A 24 -3.60 43.69 10.48
N ALA A 25 -4.41 43.50 9.44
CA ALA A 25 -4.91 44.60 8.64
C ALA A 25 -6.31 44.28 8.10
N THR A 26 -7.28 45.01 8.62
CA THR A 26 -8.64 45.22 8.11
C THR A 26 -8.65 46.31 7.03
N ALA A 27 -9.38 46.09 5.94
CA ALA A 27 -10.08 47.08 5.09
C ALA A 27 -10.82 46.24 4.02
N SER A 28 -12.15 46.17 3.90
CA SER A 28 -13.20 47.19 3.78
C SER A 28 -12.87 48.29 2.76
N GLY A 29 -13.53 48.20 1.61
CA GLY A 29 -13.59 49.25 0.59
C GLY A 29 -13.78 48.68 -0.80
N ASP A 30 -15.02 48.59 -1.25
CA ASP A 30 -15.58 49.57 -2.19
C ASP A 30 -16.53 48.93 -3.22
N THR A 31 -17.68 49.56 -3.30
CA THR A 31 -18.82 49.32 -4.18
C THR A 31 -18.59 50.02 -5.51
N GLY A 32 -18.82 49.33 -6.64
CA GLY A 32 -18.83 49.96 -7.95
C GLY A 32 -19.60 49.15 -8.98
N ASP A 33 -20.81 49.63 -9.28
CA ASP A 33 -21.47 49.75 -10.59
C ASP A 33 -21.42 48.56 -11.56
N ALA A 34 -22.55 47.91 -11.84
CA ALA A 34 -23.64 48.32 -12.74
C ALA A 34 -23.49 47.74 -14.16
N ASN A 35 -24.38 46.79 -14.44
CA ASN A 35 -25.01 46.46 -15.72
C ASN A 35 -24.16 46.50 -17.00
N ALA A 36 -23.79 45.31 -17.46
CA ALA A 36 -23.78 45.00 -18.89
C ALA A 36 -24.70 43.80 -19.10
N ASP A 37 -25.84 44.05 -19.74
CA ASP A 37 -26.64 43.05 -20.42
C ASP A 37 -25.74 42.34 -21.45
N ASP A 38 -25.25 41.15 -21.11
CA ASP A 38 -24.45 40.33 -22.04
C ASP A 38 -25.19 39.01 -22.28
N ASP A 39 -25.86 39.01 -23.43
CA ASP A 39 -26.24 37.89 -24.28
C ASP A 39 -25.82 36.49 -23.78
N MET A 40 -26.72 35.83 -23.05
CA MET A 40 -26.62 34.40 -22.78
C MET A 40 -26.89 33.61 -24.07
N THR A 41 -25.93 33.58 -24.98
CA THR A 41 -25.85 32.51 -25.97
C THR A 41 -25.73 31.19 -25.23
N LEU A 42 -26.78 30.38 -25.30
CA LEU A 42 -26.80 28.99 -24.84
C LEU A 42 -25.65 28.24 -25.53
N ILE A 43 -24.54 28.05 -24.80
CA ILE A 43 -23.48 27.14 -25.19
C ILE A 43 -24.13 25.77 -25.32
N ALA A 44 -24.11 25.20 -26.54
CA ALA A 44 -24.59 23.85 -26.78
C ALA A 44 -23.92 22.89 -25.78
N PRO A 45 -24.65 21.90 -25.23
CA PRO A 45 -24.07 20.95 -24.30
C PRO A 45 -22.83 20.32 -24.94
N ILE A 46 -21.69 20.42 -24.26
CA ILE A 46 -20.44 19.75 -24.64
C ILE A 46 -20.80 18.28 -24.81
N ALA A 47 -20.75 17.79 -26.05
CA ALA A 47 -20.94 16.38 -26.32
C ALA A 47 -19.91 15.61 -25.47
N PRO A 48 -20.31 14.58 -24.71
CA PRO A 48 -19.36 13.77 -23.97
C PRO A 48 -18.28 13.30 -24.94
N PRO A 49 -16.99 13.34 -24.57
CA PRO A 49 -15.93 12.83 -25.42
C PRO A 49 -16.32 11.41 -25.84
N ALA A 50 -16.31 11.16 -27.14
CA ALA A 50 -16.46 9.81 -27.66
C ALA A 50 -15.31 8.99 -27.06
N ASN A 51 -15.64 8.15 -26.08
CA ASN A 51 -14.70 7.22 -25.49
C ASN A 51 -14.43 6.14 -26.54
N ASP A 52 -13.54 6.44 -27.48
CA ASP A 52 -12.84 5.46 -28.31
C ASP A 52 -11.74 4.77 -27.48
N GLU A 53 -12.03 4.42 -26.22
CA GLU A 53 -11.13 3.53 -25.48
C GLU A 53 -11.23 2.15 -26.16
N PRO A 54 -10.10 1.59 -26.64
CA PRO A 54 -10.12 0.29 -27.29
C PRO A 54 -10.70 -0.73 -26.31
N ALA A 55 -11.71 -1.47 -26.77
CA ALA A 55 -12.23 -2.60 -26.02
C ALA A 55 -11.05 -3.51 -25.65
N SER A 56 -10.90 -3.78 -24.34
CA SER A 56 -9.86 -4.65 -23.79
C SER A 56 -9.71 -5.92 -24.63
N SER A 57 -8.48 -6.37 -24.87
CA SER A 57 -8.22 -7.55 -25.72
C SER A 57 -8.70 -8.87 -25.10
N ILE A 58 -9.14 -8.82 -23.84
CA ILE A 58 -9.57 -9.97 -23.04
C ILE A 58 -11.06 -10.25 -23.20
N ASP A 59 -11.39 -11.47 -23.63
CA ASP A 59 -12.78 -11.91 -23.77
C ASP A 59 -13.46 -12.23 -22.42
N ASP A 60 -14.79 -12.36 -22.45
CA ASP A 60 -15.60 -12.61 -21.25
C ASP A 60 -15.29 -13.97 -20.59
N ALA A 61 -14.86 -14.96 -21.38
CA ALA A 61 -14.53 -16.29 -20.87
C ALA A 61 -13.24 -16.24 -20.02
N GLN A 62 -12.23 -15.50 -20.47
CA GLN A 62 -10.99 -15.26 -19.76
C GLN A 62 -11.23 -14.43 -18.49
N LYS A 63 -12.06 -13.39 -18.55
CA LYS A 63 -12.46 -12.62 -17.36
C LYS A 63 -13.14 -13.49 -16.31
N ALA A 64 -14.08 -14.34 -16.71
CA ALA A 64 -14.76 -15.27 -15.81
C ALA A 64 -13.78 -16.30 -15.19
N ALA A 65 -12.80 -16.76 -15.96
CA ALA A 65 -11.75 -17.65 -15.46
C ALA A 65 -10.87 -16.97 -14.40
N TRP A 66 -10.45 -15.72 -14.64
CA TRP A 66 -9.71 -14.92 -13.67
C TRP A 66 -10.52 -14.62 -12.41
N GLU A 67 -11.79 -14.24 -12.54
CA GLU A 67 -12.67 -14.01 -11.39
C GLU A 67 -12.69 -15.26 -10.47
N LYS A 68 -12.88 -16.43 -11.06
CA LYS A 68 -12.87 -17.70 -10.32
C LYS A 68 -11.54 -17.95 -9.60
N GLN A 69 -10.42 -17.70 -10.26
CA GLN A 69 -9.09 -17.87 -9.67
C GLN A 69 -8.85 -16.88 -8.52
N LEU A 70 -9.18 -15.60 -8.73
CA LEU A 70 -9.00 -14.54 -7.74
C LEU A 70 -9.87 -14.77 -6.51
N ARG A 71 -11.12 -15.23 -6.67
CA ARG A 71 -11.97 -15.62 -5.54
C ARG A 71 -11.36 -16.75 -4.73
N ALA A 72 -10.86 -17.79 -5.40
CA ALA A 72 -10.21 -18.91 -4.72
C ALA A 72 -8.92 -18.46 -3.99
N ALA A 73 -8.12 -17.59 -4.61
CA ALA A 73 -6.93 -17.01 -3.98
C ALA A 73 -7.31 -16.16 -2.76
N ARG A 74 -8.31 -15.27 -2.89
CA ARG A 74 -8.82 -14.43 -1.80
C ARG A 74 -9.26 -15.24 -0.60
N THR A 75 -10.05 -16.30 -0.81
CA THR A 75 -10.48 -17.20 0.28
C THR A 75 -9.28 -17.78 1.03
N LYS A 76 -8.23 -18.20 0.30
CA LYS A 76 -6.98 -18.68 0.92
C LYS A 76 -6.28 -17.56 1.69
N GLN A 77 -6.14 -16.36 1.13
CA GLN A 77 -5.45 -15.26 1.80
C GLN A 77 -6.15 -14.83 3.09
N ILE A 78 -7.48 -14.71 3.07
CA ILE A 78 -8.26 -14.39 4.28
C ILE A 78 -8.08 -15.48 5.34
N ALA A 79 -8.10 -16.76 4.96
CA ALA A 79 -7.87 -17.86 5.90
C ALA A 79 -6.45 -17.84 6.51
N GLN A 80 -5.43 -17.58 5.69
CA GLN A 80 -4.05 -17.44 6.16
C GLN A 80 -3.89 -16.24 7.10
N LEU A 81 -4.54 -15.12 6.80
CA LEU A 81 -4.48 -13.92 7.63
C LEU A 81 -5.15 -14.13 9.00
N LYS A 82 -6.28 -14.86 9.05
CA LYS A 82 -6.91 -15.29 10.30
C LYS A 82 -5.97 -16.15 11.13
N ALA A 83 -5.36 -17.17 10.53
CA ALA A 83 -4.43 -18.07 11.21
C ALA A 83 -3.17 -17.33 11.72
N TYR A 84 -2.63 -16.42 10.92
CA TYR A 84 -1.51 -15.56 11.31
C TYR A 84 -1.85 -14.66 12.50
N ARG A 85 -3.01 -14.01 12.46
CA ARG A 85 -3.54 -13.18 13.56
C ARG A 85 -3.68 -13.98 14.86
N GLU A 86 -4.17 -15.21 14.78
CA GLU A 86 -4.33 -16.10 15.94
C GLU A 86 -3.00 -16.49 16.57
N ARG A 87 -1.98 -16.80 15.77
CA ARG A 87 -0.63 -17.12 16.28
C ARG A 87 0.05 -15.93 16.96
N GLY A 88 -0.17 -14.71 16.47
CA GLY A 88 0.40 -13.50 17.08
C GLY A 88 1.92 -13.36 16.94
N GLU A 89 2.54 -14.15 16.04
CA GLU A 89 3.98 -14.16 15.78
C GLU A 89 4.39 -13.05 14.81
N PHE A 90 4.12 -11.81 15.18
CA PHE A 90 4.33 -10.67 14.30
C PHE A 90 5.79 -10.21 14.26
N ALA A 91 6.27 -9.82 13.07
CA ALA A 91 7.53 -9.09 12.95
C ALA A 91 7.51 -7.78 13.75
N MET A 92 8.63 -7.48 14.43
CA MET A 92 8.77 -6.32 15.30
C MET A 92 9.87 -5.39 14.82
N ASN A 93 9.66 -4.07 14.96
CA ASN A 93 10.72 -3.08 14.77
C ASN A 93 11.58 -3.01 16.04
N ILE A 94 12.74 -3.67 16.04
CA ILE A 94 13.69 -3.65 17.18
C ILE A 94 14.96 -2.83 16.92
N GLN A 95 15.13 -2.29 15.72
CA GLN A 95 16.35 -1.60 15.29
C GLN A 95 16.14 -0.12 14.94
N GLY A 96 14.93 0.27 14.54
CA GLY A 96 14.62 1.62 14.04
C GLY A 96 13.86 2.47 15.05
N ARG A 97 14.11 3.78 15.03
CA ARG A 97 13.33 4.73 15.83
C ARG A 97 11.92 4.91 15.25
N GLY A 98 10.91 4.90 16.13
CA GLY A 98 9.53 5.17 15.73
C GLY A 98 8.85 4.04 14.94
N LEU A 99 7.99 4.41 13.99
CA LEU A 99 7.25 3.47 13.14
C LEU A 99 8.08 3.07 11.92
N ALA A 100 8.22 1.77 11.67
CA ALA A 100 8.91 1.26 10.49
C ALA A 100 8.22 0.04 9.90
N PHE A 101 8.27 -0.11 8.58
CA PHE A 101 7.95 -1.38 7.94
C PHE A 101 9.09 -2.36 8.16
N VAL A 102 8.74 -3.60 8.48
CA VAL A 102 9.69 -4.69 8.72
C VAL A 102 9.16 -5.91 8.01
N TRP A 103 9.75 -6.28 6.87
CA TRP A 103 9.33 -7.42 6.07
C TRP A 103 9.60 -8.74 6.80
N ARG A 104 10.83 -8.87 7.35
CA ARG A 104 11.25 -9.94 8.26
C ARG A 104 12.09 -9.33 9.39
N ASP A 105 11.82 -9.71 10.63
CA ASP A 105 12.63 -9.26 11.77
C ASP A 105 13.82 -10.20 12.07
N ASP A 106 14.70 -9.79 13.00
CA ASP A 106 15.91 -10.56 13.34
C ASP A 106 15.61 -11.94 13.96
N ALA A 107 14.39 -12.15 14.48
CA ALA A 107 13.94 -13.44 14.98
C ALA A 107 13.36 -14.33 13.86
N GLY A 108 13.40 -13.86 12.61
CA GLY A 108 12.85 -14.56 11.44
C GLY A 108 11.34 -14.45 11.30
N ARG A 109 10.65 -13.64 12.12
CA ARG A 109 9.20 -13.45 12.01
C ARG A 109 8.91 -12.59 10.79
N LEU A 110 7.87 -12.96 10.07
CA LEU A 110 7.40 -12.25 8.88
C LEU A 110 6.35 -11.21 9.27
N CYS A 111 6.25 -10.11 8.54
CA CYS A 111 5.04 -9.28 8.62
C CYS A 111 3.84 -10.01 8.00
N ALA A 112 2.64 -9.44 8.15
CA ALA A 112 1.42 -10.03 7.62
C ALA A 112 1.52 -10.32 6.11
N MET A 113 1.99 -9.35 5.32
CA MET A 113 2.11 -9.52 3.87
C MET A 113 3.19 -10.53 3.48
N ALA A 114 4.37 -10.47 4.10
CA ALA A 114 5.41 -11.47 3.89
C ALA A 114 4.93 -12.89 4.24
N HIS A 115 4.12 -13.03 5.29
CA HIS A 115 3.49 -14.29 5.65
C HIS A 115 2.54 -14.80 4.55
N LEU A 116 1.68 -13.94 4.00
CA LEU A 116 0.76 -14.31 2.90
C LEU A 116 1.51 -14.74 1.63
N VAL A 117 2.58 -14.01 1.27
CA VAL A 117 3.46 -14.39 0.14
C VAL A 117 4.09 -15.76 0.41
N ASN A 118 4.65 -15.98 1.61
CA ASN A 118 5.23 -17.26 2.00
C ASN A 118 4.21 -18.41 1.95
N ALA A 119 3.01 -18.20 2.50
CA ALA A 119 1.94 -19.20 2.55
C ALA A 119 1.39 -19.57 1.17
N SER A 120 1.61 -18.73 0.16
CA SER A 120 1.31 -19.04 -1.24
C SER A 120 2.38 -19.89 -1.94
N GLY A 121 3.45 -20.27 -1.24
CA GLY A 121 4.57 -21.05 -1.77
C GLY A 121 5.70 -20.21 -2.37
N ARG A 122 5.68 -18.88 -2.20
CA ARG A 122 6.68 -17.96 -2.74
C ARG A 122 7.73 -17.53 -1.72
N THR A 123 8.31 -18.50 -1.01
CA THR A 123 9.41 -18.26 -0.05
C THR A 123 10.60 -17.58 -0.74
N ASP A 124 10.83 -17.88 -2.03
CA ASP A 124 11.84 -17.22 -2.87
C ASP A 124 11.68 -15.69 -2.91
N LEU A 125 10.45 -15.19 -3.06
CA LEU A 125 10.15 -13.76 -3.05
C LEU A 125 10.41 -13.17 -1.66
N VAL A 126 10.00 -13.88 -0.62
CA VAL A 126 10.15 -13.38 0.76
C VAL A 126 11.62 -13.25 1.12
N ASP A 127 12.45 -14.24 0.80
CA ASP A 127 13.88 -14.23 1.08
C ASP A 127 14.61 -13.15 0.29
N ARG A 128 14.26 -12.96 -0.99
CA ARG A 128 14.83 -11.92 -1.83
C ARG A 128 14.50 -10.52 -1.29
N VAL A 129 13.22 -10.24 -1.01
CA VAL A 129 12.79 -8.94 -0.47
C VAL A 129 13.44 -8.68 0.90
N ALA A 130 13.47 -9.67 1.80
CA ALA A 130 14.11 -9.52 3.10
C ALA A 130 15.60 -9.15 3.01
N LYS A 131 16.28 -9.59 1.95
CA LYS A 131 17.69 -9.31 1.69
C LYS A 131 17.92 -7.96 1.02
N GLU A 132 17.06 -7.59 0.09
CA GLU A 132 17.26 -6.44 -0.81
C GLU A 132 16.61 -5.16 -0.28
N ASP A 133 15.43 -5.26 0.32
CA ASP A 133 14.60 -4.14 0.76
C ASP A 133 13.66 -4.58 1.90
N ASN A 134 14.20 -4.68 3.12
CA ASN A 134 13.47 -5.21 4.27
C ASN A 134 12.45 -4.21 4.85
N ASP A 135 12.48 -2.94 4.42
CA ASP A 135 11.52 -1.89 4.76
C ASP A 135 10.55 -1.57 3.60
N LEU A 136 10.51 -2.43 2.58
CA LEU A 136 9.66 -2.29 1.40
C LEU A 136 8.20 -2.01 1.76
N GLN A 137 7.64 -0.99 1.12
CA GLN A 137 6.21 -0.70 1.11
C GLN A 137 5.58 -1.26 -0.17
N LEU A 138 4.66 -2.22 -0.04
CA LEU A 138 4.04 -2.85 -1.21
C LEU A 138 3.24 -1.87 -2.07
N ALA A 139 2.81 -0.74 -1.51
CA ALA A 139 2.17 0.32 -2.28
C ALA A 139 3.10 0.96 -3.34
N SER A 140 4.43 0.92 -3.17
CA SER A 140 5.38 1.44 -4.17
C SER A 140 5.71 0.42 -5.27
N VAL A 141 5.39 -0.85 -5.06
CA VAL A 141 5.64 -1.92 -6.04
C VAL A 141 4.70 -1.78 -7.23
N THR A 142 5.27 -1.77 -8.42
CA THR A 142 4.55 -1.56 -9.70
C THR A 142 4.95 -2.55 -10.79
N GLU A 143 5.99 -3.37 -10.56
CA GLU A 143 6.49 -4.34 -11.53
C GLU A 143 7.24 -5.50 -10.85
N GLY A 144 7.63 -6.50 -11.65
CA GLY A 144 8.37 -7.69 -11.22
C GLY A 144 7.50 -8.75 -10.53
N ASP A 145 8.14 -9.86 -10.15
CA ASP A 145 7.45 -11.06 -9.63
C ASP A 145 6.56 -10.81 -8.41
N LEU A 146 6.95 -9.85 -7.56
CA LEU A 146 6.14 -9.49 -6.40
C LEU A 146 4.87 -8.76 -6.82
N TYR A 147 4.95 -7.88 -7.82
CA TYR A 147 3.76 -7.24 -8.40
C TYR A 147 2.87 -8.26 -9.10
N GLU A 148 3.45 -9.19 -9.86
CA GLU A 148 2.68 -10.28 -10.49
C GLU A 148 1.97 -11.13 -9.43
N TRP A 149 2.61 -11.42 -8.30
CA TRP A 149 1.95 -12.07 -7.17
C TRP A 149 0.80 -11.22 -6.61
N MET A 150 0.99 -9.90 -6.44
CA MET A 150 -0.05 -9.00 -5.94
C MET A 150 -1.30 -9.05 -6.83
N LEU A 151 -1.13 -8.99 -8.15
CA LEU A 151 -2.24 -9.06 -9.11
C LEU A 151 -3.04 -10.36 -9.04
N HIS A 152 -2.38 -11.49 -8.74
CA HIS A 152 -3.01 -12.82 -8.68
C HIS A 152 -3.41 -13.24 -7.26
N SER A 153 -3.14 -12.41 -6.25
CA SER A 153 -3.37 -12.76 -4.84
C SER A 153 -4.85 -12.86 -4.45
N GLY A 154 -5.75 -12.27 -5.24
CA GLY A 154 -7.16 -12.07 -4.87
C GLY A 154 -7.38 -10.89 -3.92
N LEU A 155 -6.34 -10.07 -3.69
CA LEU A 155 -6.38 -8.82 -2.92
C LEU A 155 -6.14 -7.64 -3.87
N THR A 156 -6.77 -6.50 -3.58
CA THR A 156 -6.46 -5.25 -4.28
C THR A 156 -5.21 -4.59 -3.69
N LYS A 157 -4.63 -3.62 -4.42
CA LYS A 157 -3.47 -2.85 -3.94
C LYS A 157 -3.79 -2.08 -2.65
N GLU A 158 -5.00 -1.57 -2.53
CA GLU A 158 -5.51 -0.85 -1.35
C GLU A 158 -5.63 -1.80 -0.15
N GLU A 159 -6.11 -3.01 -0.38
CA GLU A 159 -6.19 -4.05 0.66
C GLU A 159 -4.81 -4.50 1.12
N ILE A 160 -3.88 -4.67 0.19
CA ILE A 160 -2.48 -4.98 0.50
C ILE A 160 -1.86 -3.90 1.39
N GLN A 161 -2.08 -2.62 1.06
CA GLN A 161 -1.63 -1.50 1.88
C GLN A 161 -2.28 -1.52 3.27
N LEU A 162 -3.57 -1.85 3.36
CA LEU A 162 -4.28 -1.94 4.62
C LEU A 162 -3.75 -3.09 5.51
N ILE A 163 -3.41 -4.24 4.93
CA ILE A 163 -2.82 -5.38 5.66
C ILE A 163 -1.40 -5.02 6.12
N GLN A 164 -0.63 -4.30 5.29
CA GLN A 164 0.74 -3.91 5.58
C GLN A 164 0.79 -2.76 6.59
N GLU A 165 0.85 -3.10 7.87
CA GLU A 165 0.95 -2.11 8.93
C GLU A 165 2.39 -1.97 9.46
N PRO A 166 2.92 -0.74 9.63
CA PRO A 166 4.22 -0.55 10.26
C PRO A 166 4.22 -1.06 11.70
N ALA A 167 5.41 -1.41 12.19
CA ALA A 167 5.63 -1.81 13.57
C ALA A 167 6.16 -0.64 14.40
N PHE A 168 5.67 -0.51 15.63
CA PHE A 168 6.26 0.40 16.61
C PHE A 168 7.65 -0.09 17.04
N GLU A 169 8.52 0.86 17.32
CA GLU A 169 9.81 0.61 17.96
C GLU A 169 9.64 -0.10 19.30
N ILE A 170 10.32 -1.23 19.43
CA ILE A 170 10.39 -2.02 20.64
C ILE A 170 11.85 -2.11 21.06
N PRO A 171 12.22 -1.52 22.21
CA PRO A 171 13.58 -1.63 22.73
C PRO A 171 14.01 -3.09 22.87
N ASN A 172 15.27 -3.39 22.53
CA ASN A 172 15.80 -4.74 22.68
C ASN A 172 16.33 -4.99 24.10
N ASN A 173 15.44 -4.97 25.11
CA ASN A 173 15.78 -5.22 26.51
C ASN A 173 14.61 -5.91 27.26
N ASP A 174 14.87 -6.39 28.47
CA ASP A 174 13.90 -7.14 29.28
C ASP A 174 12.66 -6.31 29.68
N SER A 175 12.79 -4.98 29.69
CA SER A 175 11.67 -4.08 30.00
C SER A 175 10.66 -3.95 28.85
N ALA A 176 11.00 -4.43 27.65
CA ALA A 176 10.17 -4.31 26.46
C ALA A 176 9.03 -5.33 26.38
N ALA A 177 8.92 -6.27 27.32
CA ALA A 177 7.87 -7.28 27.32
C ALA A 177 6.46 -6.66 27.22
N ARG A 178 6.18 -5.60 27.99
CA ARG A 178 4.89 -4.87 27.93
C ARG A 178 4.64 -4.21 26.58
N LEU A 179 5.67 -3.65 25.96
CA LEU A 179 5.57 -3.04 24.63
C LEU A 179 5.34 -4.09 23.54
N ARG A 180 5.98 -5.26 23.63
CA ARG A 180 5.74 -6.40 22.74
C ARG A 180 4.31 -6.90 22.85
N GLU A 181 3.81 -7.05 24.07
CA GLU A 181 2.42 -7.46 24.31
C GLU A 181 1.43 -6.44 23.74
N TRP A 182 1.65 -5.15 24.02
CA TRP A 182 0.83 -4.08 23.46
C TRP A 182 0.84 -4.07 21.92
N GLU A 183 2.02 -4.16 21.30
CA GLU A 183 2.15 -4.17 19.83
C GLU A 183 1.48 -5.41 19.22
N THR A 184 1.59 -6.55 19.90
CA THR A 184 0.90 -7.79 19.51
C THR A 184 -0.61 -7.59 19.55
N ASN A 185 -1.16 -7.00 20.61
CA ASN A 185 -2.60 -6.77 20.71
C ASN A 185 -3.08 -5.76 19.66
N ARG A 186 -2.34 -4.66 19.45
CA ARG A 186 -2.63 -3.65 18.43
C ARG A 186 -2.70 -4.27 17.03
N LYS A 187 -1.68 -5.07 16.65
CA LYS A 187 -1.66 -5.78 15.36
C LYS A 187 -2.79 -6.80 15.24
N ARG A 188 -3.13 -7.49 16.33
CA ARG A 188 -4.24 -8.46 16.36
C ARG A 188 -5.58 -7.77 16.10
N GLU A 189 -5.84 -6.66 16.76
CA GLU A 189 -7.06 -5.84 16.59
C GLU A 189 -7.14 -5.26 15.18
N HIS A 190 -6.04 -4.70 14.67
CA HIS A 190 -5.94 -4.23 13.30
C HIS A 190 -6.32 -5.34 12.31
N LEU A 191 -5.65 -6.50 12.38
CA LEU A 191 -5.91 -7.61 11.48
C LEU A 191 -7.31 -8.22 11.66
N ALA A 192 -7.97 -8.06 12.82
CA ALA A 192 -9.37 -8.43 12.99
C ALA A 192 -10.27 -7.53 12.12
N SER A 193 -10.10 -6.22 12.22
CA SER A 193 -10.85 -5.24 11.41
C SER A 193 -10.58 -5.40 9.92
N VAL A 194 -9.32 -5.66 9.53
CA VAL A 194 -8.96 -5.88 8.12
C VAL A 194 -9.67 -7.12 7.58
N VAL A 195 -9.62 -8.25 8.29
CA VAL A 195 -10.29 -9.48 7.85
C VAL A 195 -11.79 -9.27 7.65
N GLU A 196 -12.46 -8.61 8.59
CA GLU A 196 -13.89 -8.30 8.46
C GLU A 196 -14.17 -7.46 7.21
N ARG A 197 -13.35 -6.42 6.96
CA ARG A 197 -13.47 -5.60 5.75
C ARG A 197 -13.29 -6.44 4.48
N LEU A 198 -12.23 -7.27 4.42
CA LEU A 198 -11.98 -8.13 3.26
C LEU A 198 -13.16 -9.06 2.97
N GLU A 199 -13.79 -9.61 4.00
CA GLU A 199 -14.96 -10.47 3.81
C GLU A 199 -16.15 -9.68 3.25
N MET A 200 -16.46 -8.51 3.83
CA MET A 200 -17.58 -7.67 3.40
C MET A 200 -17.43 -7.09 1.99
N THR A 201 -16.21 -6.77 1.55
CA THR A 201 -15.96 -6.10 0.26
C THR A 201 -15.60 -7.07 -0.86
N THR A 202 -15.78 -8.38 -0.68
CA THR A 202 -15.27 -9.41 -1.60
C THR A 202 -15.68 -9.17 -3.05
N ASP A 203 -16.97 -9.01 -3.35
CA ASP A 203 -17.43 -8.91 -4.75
C ASP A 203 -16.87 -7.67 -5.46
N ALA A 204 -16.93 -6.50 -4.81
CA ALA A 204 -16.40 -5.26 -5.37
C ALA A 204 -14.87 -5.31 -5.57
N SER A 205 -14.15 -5.93 -4.63
CA SER A 205 -12.70 -6.05 -4.67
C SER A 205 -12.24 -7.03 -5.75
N ILE A 206 -13.00 -8.10 -5.96
CA ILE A 206 -12.75 -9.07 -7.03
C ILE A 206 -12.98 -8.43 -8.41
N ALA A 207 -14.06 -7.68 -8.61
CA ALA A 207 -14.28 -6.94 -9.85
C ALA A 207 -13.10 -6.00 -10.15
N THR A 208 -12.69 -5.21 -9.15
CA THR A 208 -11.52 -4.32 -9.25
C THR A 208 -10.22 -5.08 -9.60
N ALA A 209 -10.02 -6.26 -9.01
CA ALA A 209 -8.83 -7.07 -9.28
C ALA A 209 -8.84 -7.66 -10.71
N VAL A 210 -10.01 -8.08 -11.21
CA VAL A 210 -10.16 -8.55 -12.60
C VAL A 210 -9.85 -7.43 -13.58
N ASP A 211 -10.39 -6.22 -13.37
CA ASP A 211 -10.14 -5.07 -14.24
C ASP A 211 -8.65 -4.71 -14.31
N ARG A 212 -7.98 -4.73 -13.15
CA ARG A 212 -6.53 -4.46 -13.08
C ARG A 212 -5.68 -5.54 -13.74
N LEU A 213 -6.08 -6.79 -13.62
CA LEU A 213 -5.39 -7.90 -14.29
C LEU A 213 -5.57 -7.81 -15.82
N ALA A 214 -6.75 -7.42 -16.29
CA ALA A 214 -7.00 -7.16 -17.71
C ALA A 214 -6.16 -5.99 -18.24
N ALA A 215 -6.15 -4.85 -17.54
CA ALA A 215 -5.33 -3.70 -17.91
C ALA A 215 -3.83 -4.04 -17.95
N HIS A 216 -3.36 -4.87 -17.00
CA HIS A 216 -1.98 -5.35 -16.99
C HIS A 216 -1.66 -6.25 -18.19
N ALA A 217 -2.56 -7.17 -18.55
CA ALA A 217 -2.41 -8.03 -19.71
C ALA A 217 -2.35 -7.22 -21.03
N ASP A 218 -3.22 -6.21 -21.16
CA ASP A 218 -3.22 -5.31 -22.32
C ASP A 218 -1.93 -4.48 -22.44
N SER A 219 -1.27 -4.18 -21.30
CA SER A 219 0.01 -3.46 -21.28
C SER A 219 1.24 -4.31 -21.67
N LYS A 220 1.10 -5.64 -21.70
CA LYS A 220 2.17 -6.60 -22.06
C LYS A 220 1.74 -7.52 -23.21
N PRO A 221 1.42 -7.01 -24.41
CA PRO A 221 1.03 -7.86 -25.52
C PRO A 221 2.23 -8.70 -26.00
N GLY A 222 2.17 -10.03 -25.85
CA GLY A 222 3.09 -10.96 -26.52
C GLY A 222 3.98 -11.85 -25.66
N TRP A 223 3.49 -12.34 -24.51
CA TRP A 223 4.07 -13.52 -23.84
C TRP A 223 3.29 -14.79 -24.17
#